data_AF-A0A6B3HAV9-F1
#
_entry.id   AF-A0A6B3HAV9-F1
#
_cell.length_a   1.000
_cell.length_b   1.000
_cell.length_c   1.000
_cell.angle_alpha   90.00
_cell.angle_beta   90.00
_cell.angle_gamma   90.00
#
_symmetry.space_group_name_H-M   'P 1'
#
loop_
_entity.id
_entity.type
_entity.pdbx_description
1 polymer ?
#
loop_
_entity_poly.entity_id
_entity_poly.type
_entity_poly.pdbx_seq_one_letter_code
_entity_poly.pdbx_strand_id
1 'polypeptide(L)'
;REVDLSSPWDVAWFGDRLWIAMAGVHQLWTYDPESATVRVAAGTTNEGLVDGPAAEAWFAQPSGLAVSAEGERLWVADSETSALRWVDRDEHVHTAVGTGLFDFGHRDGAADQALLQHPIGVTALPDGSVAISDTY
;
A
#
# COMPACT_ATOMS: atom_id res chain seq x y z
N ARG A 1 20.69 -2.69 -17.54
CA ARG A 1 20.26 -3.99 -16.96
C ARG A 1 18.75 -3.98 -16.98
N GLU A 2 18.13 -5.01 -17.55
CA GLU A 2 16.68 -5.21 -17.55
C GLU A 2 16.26 -5.78 -16.18
N VAL A 3 15.13 -5.31 -15.65
CA VAL A 3 14.54 -5.80 -14.39
C VAL A 3 13.09 -6.09 -14.67
N ASP A 4 12.69 -7.35 -14.53
CA ASP A 4 11.31 -7.77 -14.77
C ASP A 4 10.39 -7.25 -13.67
N LEU A 5 9.27 -6.65 -14.07
CA LEU A 5 8.21 -6.23 -13.16
C LEU A 5 7.19 -7.37 -12.98
N SER A 6 6.87 -7.72 -11.73
CA SER A 6 5.83 -8.72 -11.42
C SER A 6 4.52 -8.03 -11.04
N SER A 7 3.62 -7.94 -12.02
CA SER A 7 2.27 -7.34 -11.89
C SER A 7 2.27 -5.94 -11.23
N PRO A 8 2.89 -4.92 -11.87
CA PRO A 8 2.76 -3.54 -11.42
C PRO A 8 1.31 -3.08 -11.62
N TRP A 9 0.63 -2.65 -10.55
CA TRP A 9 -0.80 -2.29 -10.60
C TRP A 9 -1.05 -0.79 -10.56
N ASP A 10 -0.23 -0.04 -9.82
CA ASP A 10 -0.38 1.41 -9.70
C ASP A 10 0.96 2.10 -9.41
N VAL A 11 1.00 3.42 -9.62
CA VAL A 11 2.17 4.26 -9.32
C VAL A 11 1.77 5.59 -8.67
N ALA A 12 2.61 6.09 -7.76
CA ALA A 12 2.41 7.38 -7.12
C ALA A 12 3.73 8.12 -6.88
N TRP A 13 3.75 9.44 -7.01
CA TRP A 13 4.93 10.25 -6.70
C TRP A 13 4.96 10.61 -5.22
N PHE A 14 5.92 10.07 -4.46
CA PHE A 14 6.03 10.28 -3.02
C PHE A 14 7.50 10.30 -2.58
N GLY A 15 7.88 11.27 -1.73
CA GLY A 15 9.26 11.40 -1.24
C GLY A 15 10.30 11.50 -2.36
N ASP A 16 10.02 12.31 -3.37
CA ASP A 16 10.86 12.55 -4.56
C ASP A 16 11.18 11.31 -5.40
N ARG A 17 10.33 10.27 -5.31
CA ARG A 17 10.46 9.03 -6.07
C ARG A 17 9.11 8.62 -6.63
N LEU A 18 9.13 7.88 -7.74
CA LEU A 18 7.96 7.18 -8.25
C LEU A 18 7.84 5.85 -7.52
N TRP A 19 6.83 5.70 -6.66
CA TRP A 19 6.48 4.45 -6.00
C TRP A 19 5.62 3.60 -6.91
N ILE A 20 5.81 2.29 -6.86
CA ILE A 20 5.19 1.30 -7.75
C ILE A 20 4.63 0.17 -6.88
N ALA A 21 3.33 -0.10 -6.99
CA ALA A 21 2.69 -1.23 -6.34
C ALA A 21 2.96 -2.51 -7.13
N MET A 22 3.77 -3.41 -6.57
CA MET A 22 4.20 -4.65 -7.20
C MET A 22 3.39 -5.82 -6.63
N ALA A 23 2.15 -5.96 -7.09
CA ALA A 23 1.18 -6.88 -6.52
C ALA A 23 1.68 -8.34 -6.55
N GLY A 24 2.30 -8.75 -7.67
CA GLY A 24 2.72 -10.13 -7.91
C GLY A 24 3.92 -10.60 -7.09
N VAL A 25 4.56 -9.71 -6.33
CA VAL A 25 5.66 -10.03 -5.41
C VAL A 25 5.45 -9.42 -4.02
N HIS A 26 4.24 -8.95 -3.70
CA HIS A 26 3.89 -8.41 -2.38
C HIS A 26 4.85 -7.31 -1.90
N GLN A 27 5.20 -6.38 -2.79
CA GLN A 27 6.19 -5.33 -2.52
C GLN A 27 5.75 -3.96 -3.05
N LEU A 28 6.37 -2.92 -2.49
CA LEU A 28 6.39 -1.57 -3.07
C LEU A 28 7.80 -1.27 -3.55
N TRP A 29 7.92 -0.89 -4.82
CA TRP A 29 9.20 -0.49 -5.41
C TRP A 29 9.26 1.03 -5.58
N THR A 30 10.46 1.58 -5.74
CA THR A 30 10.65 2.98 -6.14
C THR A 30 11.54 3.08 -7.36
N TYR A 31 11.25 4.06 -8.22
CA TYR A 31 12.13 4.57 -9.25
C TYR A 31 12.55 6.00 -8.92
N ASP A 32 13.85 6.24 -8.91
CA ASP A 32 14.45 7.57 -8.77
C ASP A 32 14.93 8.05 -10.16
N PRO A 33 14.33 9.11 -10.73
CA PRO A 33 14.71 9.61 -12.04
C PRO A 33 16.05 10.36 -12.08
N GLU A 34 16.54 10.87 -10.95
CA GLU A 34 17.82 11.58 -10.88
C GLU A 34 18.98 10.59 -11.02
N SER A 35 18.91 9.49 -10.26
CA SER A 35 19.92 8.41 -10.32
C SER A 35 19.62 7.33 -11.36
N ALA A 36 18.42 7.36 -11.97
CA ALA A 36 17.89 6.33 -12.86
C ALA A 36 17.93 4.92 -12.24
N THR A 37 17.59 4.81 -10.95
CA THR A 37 17.64 3.54 -10.20
C THR A 37 16.26 3.05 -9.80
N VAL A 38 16.08 1.73 -9.80
CA VAL A 38 14.92 1.05 -9.22
C VAL A 38 15.36 0.27 -7.99
N ARG A 39 14.58 0.32 -6.91
CA ARG A 39 14.80 -0.49 -5.71
C ARG A 39 13.49 -1.02 -5.13
N VAL A 40 13.58 -2.12 -4.39
CA VAL A 40 12.54 -2.47 -3.41
C VAL A 40 12.57 -1.42 -2.31
N ALA A 41 11.44 -0.78 -2.04
CA ALA A 41 11.31 0.21 -0.97
C ALA A 41 10.62 -0.40 0.26
N ALA A 42 9.61 -1.25 0.06
CA ALA A 42 8.93 -1.97 1.14
C ALA A 42 8.51 -3.38 0.72
N GLY A 43 8.41 -4.29 1.69
CA GLY A 43 7.91 -5.64 1.48
C GLY A 43 9.00 -6.71 1.39
N THR A 44 8.69 -7.91 1.90
CA THR A 44 9.64 -9.04 1.99
C THR A 44 9.34 -10.18 1.00
N THR A 45 8.37 -10.01 0.11
CA THR A 45 7.72 -11.07 -0.70
C THR A 45 6.89 -12.09 0.06
N ASN A 46 6.86 -12.04 1.39
CA ASN A 46 5.87 -12.80 2.16
C ASN A 46 4.50 -12.12 2.05
N GLU A 47 3.48 -12.96 2.01
CA GLU A 47 2.07 -12.55 2.03
C GLU A 47 1.58 -12.45 3.48
N GLY A 48 0.97 -11.32 3.85
CA GLY A 48 0.33 -11.15 5.14
C GLY A 48 0.23 -9.69 5.59
N LEU A 49 -0.22 -9.48 6.83
CA LEU A 49 -0.41 -8.17 7.43
C LEU A 49 0.62 -7.96 8.55
N VAL A 50 1.79 -7.41 8.20
CA VAL A 50 2.85 -7.07 9.16
C VAL A 50 3.27 -5.62 8.94
N ASP A 51 3.06 -4.80 9.96
CA ASP A 51 3.50 -3.39 10.04
C ASP A 51 4.96 -3.28 10.52
N GLY A 52 5.51 -2.07 10.47
CA GLY A 52 6.85 -1.75 10.98
C GLY A 52 7.76 -1.16 9.91
N PRO A 53 9.09 -1.23 10.09
CA PRO A 53 10.04 -0.77 9.09
C PRO A 53 9.75 -1.38 7.71
N ALA A 54 9.83 -0.59 6.64
CA ALA A 54 9.42 -1.02 5.31
C ALA A 54 10.12 -2.30 4.81
N ALA A 55 11.38 -2.51 5.20
CA ALA A 55 12.16 -3.70 4.85
C ALA A 55 11.67 -4.99 5.56
N GLU A 56 10.87 -4.86 6.62
CA GLU A 56 10.34 -5.97 7.42
C GLU A 56 8.83 -6.16 7.24
N ALA A 57 8.13 -5.13 6.75
CA ALA A 57 6.70 -5.16 6.50
C ALA A 57 6.32 -6.23 5.46
N TRP A 58 5.14 -6.83 5.64
CA TRP A 58 4.57 -7.80 4.70
C TRP A 58 3.32 -7.20 4.10
N PHE A 59 3.10 -7.42 2.81
CA PHE A 59 1.90 -7.00 2.09
C PHE A 59 1.22 -8.22 1.49
N ALA A 60 0.02 -8.08 0.95
CA ALA A 60 -0.68 -9.11 0.22
C ALA A 60 -1.41 -8.48 -0.98
N GLN A 61 -0.73 -8.41 -2.12
CA GLN A 61 -1.17 -7.73 -3.33
C GLN A 61 -1.46 -6.23 -3.11
N PRO A 62 -0.42 -5.42 -2.84
CA PRO A 62 -0.58 -3.97 -2.87
C PRO A 62 -1.07 -3.56 -4.28
N SER A 63 -2.17 -2.83 -4.32
CA SER A 63 -2.93 -2.55 -5.55
C SER A 63 -2.93 -1.06 -5.87
N GLY A 64 -3.83 -0.30 -5.24
CA GLY A 64 -3.96 1.14 -5.42
C GLY A 64 -3.04 1.96 -4.50
N LEU A 65 -2.54 3.08 -5.00
CA LEU A 65 -1.69 4.02 -4.28
C LEU A 65 -2.26 5.44 -4.29
N ALA A 66 -2.20 6.15 -3.16
CA ALA A 66 -2.57 7.57 -3.11
C ALA A 66 -1.75 8.35 -2.08
N VAL A 67 -1.27 9.53 -2.45
CA VAL A 67 -0.55 10.41 -1.52
C VAL A 67 -1.55 11.29 -0.77
N SER A 68 -1.40 11.41 0.55
CA SER A 68 -2.20 12.33 1.36
C SER A 68 -2.08 13.77 0.87
N ALA A 69 -3.10 14.61 1.08
CA ALA A 69 -3.11 16.00 0.63
C ALA A 69 -1.91 16.82 1.17
N GLU A 70 -1.45 16.51 2.37
CA GLU A 70 -0.29 17.14 3.02
C GLU A 70 1.05 16.61 2.49
N GLY A 71 1.02 15.55 1.68
CA GLY A 71 2.21 14.87 1.17
C GLY A 71 2.88 13.92 2.15
N GLU A 72 2.37 13.73 3.36
CA GLU A 72 3.06 13.03 4.45
C GLU A 72 2.88 11.50 4.48
N ARG A 73 1.89 10.97 3.77
CA ARG A 73 1.59 9.53 3.72
C ARG A 73 1.39 9.06 2.29
N LEU A 74 1.88 7.86 2.00
CA LEU A 74 1.48 7.08 0.84
C LEU A 74 0.48 6.02 1.30
N TRP A 75 -0.80 6.21 1.01
CA TRP A 75 -1.85 5.22 1.22
C TRP A 75 -1.74 4.08 0.21
N VAL A 76 -2.06 2.88 0.67
CA VAL A 76 -1.95 1.61 -0.06
C VAL A 76 -3.22 0.82 0.19
N ALA A 77 -3.93 0.44 -0.88
CA ALA A 77 -4.90 -0.64 -0.81
C ALA A 77 -4.12 -1.97 -0.85
N ASP A 78 -4.27 -2.80 0.17
CA ASP A 78 -3.61 -4.10 0.29
C ASP A 78 -4.68 -5.19 0.17
N SER A 79 -4.85 -5.70 -1.06
CA SER A 79 -6.08 -6.35 -1.49
C SER A 79 -6.35 -7.67 -0.78
N GLU A 80 -5.37 -8.56 -0.69
CA GLU A 80 -5.57 -9.91 -0.12
C GLU A 80 -5.66 -9.88 1.40
N THR A 81 -5.03 -8.91 2.07
CA THR A 81 -5.20 -8.68 3.51
C THR A 81 -6.47 -7.89 3.85
N SER A 82 -7.25 -7.48 2.84
CA SER A 82 -8.44 -6.66 3.00
C SER A 82 -8.18 -5.43 3.88
N ALA A 83 -7.07 -4.74 3.59
CA ALA A 83 -6.56 -3.68 4.44
C ALA A 83 -6.34 -2.36 3.69
N LEU A 84 -6.55 -1.25 4.43
CA LEU A 84 -6.06 0.07 4.07
C LEU A 84 -4.81 0.35 4.89
N ARG A 85 -3.69 0.54 4.21
CA ARG A 85 -2.36 0.70 4.83
C ARG A 85 -1.71 1.98 4.35
N TRP A 86 -0.64 2.40 4.99
CA TRP A 86 0.12 3.56 4.56
C TRP A 86 1.59 3.49 4.93
N VAL A 87 2.41 4.18 4.14
CA VAL A 87 3.84 4.39 4.38
C VAL A 87 4.06 5.85 4.77
N ASP A 88 4.85 6.09 5.81
CA ASP A 88 5.26 7.44 6.22
C ASP A 88 6.59 7.88 5.58
N ARG A 89 7.02 9.10 5.91
CA ARG A 89 8.29 9.69 5.43
C ARG A 89 9.53 8.98 5.95
N ASP A 90 9.42 8.25 7.06
CA ASP A 90 10.50 7.48 7.69
C ASP A 90 10.53 6.03 7.20
N GLU A 91 9.83 5.73 6.10
CA GLU A 91 9.68 4.41 5.50
C GLU A 91 9.20 3.35 6.51
N HIS A 92 8.21 3.70 7.35
CA HIS A 92 7.46 2.73 8.16
C HIS A 92 6.07 2.49 7.58
N VAL A 93 5.64 1.24 7.63
CA VAL A 93 4.33 0.77 7.18
C VAL A 93 3.41 0.62 8.37
N HIS A 94 2.18 1.11 8.21
CA HIS A 94 1.14 1.11 9.22
C HIS A 94 -0.18 0.64 8.62
N THR A 95 -1.00 -0.02 9.43
CA THR A 95 -2.36 -0.42 9.05
C THR A 95 -3.37 0.54 9.66
N ALA A 96 -4.25 1.10 8.82
CA ALA A 96 -5.34 1.95 9.26
C ALA A 96 -6.65 1.15 9.44
N VAL A 97 -6.94 0.22 8.53
CA VAL A 97 -8.08 -0.69 8.58
C VAL A 97 -7.62 -2.06 8.09
N GLY A 98 -8.14 -3.14 8.67
CA GLY A 98 -7.81 -4.53 8.34
C GLY A 98 -7.11 -5.23 9.51
N THR A 99 -7.39 -6.52 9.68
CA THR A 99 -6.91 -7.28 10.85
C THR A 99 -6.11 -8.54 10.50
N GLY A 100 -6.18 -9.02 9.25
CA GLY A 100 -5.42 -10.18 8.81
C GLY A 100 -5.91 -10.76 7.48
N LEU A 101 -5.14 -11.71 6.94
CA LEU A 101 -5.36 -12.30 5.61
C LEU A 101 -6.73 -12.99 5.44
N PHE A 102 -7.31 -13.49 6.53
CA PHE A 102 -8.59 -14.21 6.52
C PHE A 102 -9.70 -13.47 7.26
N ASP A 103 -9.45 -12.22 7.66
CA ASP A 103 -10.36 -11.41 8.44
C ASP A 103 -10.94 -10.29 7.56
N PHE A 104 -11.94 -10.65 6.76
CA PHE A 104 -12.62 -9.76 5.81
C PHE A 104 -14.13 -9.82 5.97
N GLY A 105 -14.83 -8.86 5.35
CA GLY A 105 -16.29 -8.84 5.30
C GLY A 105 -16.87 -7.43 5.21
N HIS A 106 -18.18 -7.33 5.37
CA HIS A 106 -18.92 -6.07 5.18
C HIS A 106 -19.39 -5.50 6.51
N ARG A 107 -18.45 -5.03 7.33
CA ARG A 107 -18.77 -4.41 8.62
C ARG A 107 -18.24 -2.99 8.66
N ASP A 108 -19.15 -2.04 8.76
CA ASP A 108 -18.82 -0.65 9.05
C ASP A 108 -18.52 -0.46 10.55
N GLY A 109 -17.82 0.62 10.88
CA GLY A 109 -17.59 1.01 12.27
C GLY A 109 -16.31 1.82 12.47
N ALA A 110 -15.82 1.82 13.72
CA ALA A 110 -14.49 2.33 14.03
C ALA A 110 -13.42 1.53 13.26
N ALA A 111 -12.28 2.16 12.97
CA ALA A 111 -11.26 1.59 12.09
C ALA A 111 -10.70 0.22 12.54
N ASP A 112 -10.64 -0.02 13.85
CA ASP A 112 -10.22 -1.27 14.48
C ASP A 112 -11.31 -2.37 14.46
N GLN A 113 -12.53 -2.01 14.05
CA GLN A 113 -13.67 -2.92 13.93
C GLN A 113 -14.14 -3.06 12.48
N ALA A 114 -13.91 -2.07 11.63
CA ALA A 114 -14.33 -2.12 10.24
C ALA A 114 -13.65 -3.29 9.51
N LEU A 115 -14.40 -3.94 8.62
CA LEU A 115 -13.89 -4.97 7.73
C LEU A 115 -14.05 -4.48 6.30
N LEU A 116 -13.05 -4.79 5.48
CA LEU A 116 -13.09 -4.62 4.03
C LEU A 116 -13.11 -6.00 3.38
N GLN A 117 -13.33 -6.04 2.08
CA GLN A 117 -13.27 -7.26 1.30
C GLN A 117 -12.67 -6.99 -0.10
N HIS A 118 -11.35 -7.13 -0.15
CA HIS A 118 -10.57 -6.96 -1.38
C HIS A 118 -10.63 -5.53 -1.96
N PRO A 119 -10.16 -4.50 -1.21
CA PRO A 119 -10.08 -3.14 -1.71
C PRO A 119 -9.01 -3.04 -2.81
N ILE A 120 -9.36 -2.45 -3.96
CA ILE A 120 -8.44 -2.38 -5.12
C ILE A 120 -7.93 -0.96 -5.43
N GLY A 121 -8.61 0.05 -4.89
CA GLY A 121 -8.39 1.45 -5.22
C GLY A 121 -8.51 2.30 -3.98
N VAL A 122 -7.69 3.35 -3.93
CA VAL A 122 -7.62 4.28 -2.81
C VAL A 122 -7.42 5.70 -3.33
N THR A 123 -8.02 6.68 -2.67
CA THR A 123 -7.81 8.10 -2.95
C THR A 123 -7.82 8.89 -1.65
N ALA A 124 -6.82 9.74 -1.47
CA ALA A 124 -6.83 10.73 -0.40
C ALA A 124 -7.58 11.99 -0.88
N LEU A 125 -8.44 12.51 -0.02
CA LEU A 125 -9.28 13.67 -0.30
C LEU A 125 -8.69 14.95 0.30
N PRO A 126 -9.02 16.15 -0.23
CA PRO A 126 -8.46 17.41 0.27
C PRO A 126 -8.80 17.76 1.72
N ASP A 127 -9.81 17.10 2.30
CA ASP A 127 -10.20 17.26 3.71
C ASP A 127 -9.47 16.29 4.66
N GLY A 128 -8.52 15.52 4.14
CA GLY A 128 -7.74 14.53 4.88
C GLY A 128 -8.41 13.15 5.01
N SER A 129 -9.63 12.98 4.52
CA SER A 129 -10.29 11.67 4.46
C SER A 129 -9.73 10.79 3.34
N VAL A 130 -10.02 9.48 3.40
CA VAL A 130 -9.58 8.50 2.39
C VAL A 130 -10.80 7.74 1.90
N ALA A 131 -10.98 7.68 0.58
CA ALA A 131 -11.97 6.85 -0.07
C ALA A 131 -11.32 5.56 -0.59
N ILE A 132 -12.02 4.44 -0.44
CA ILE A 132 -11.59 3.12 -0.89
C ILE A 132 -12.66 2.50 -1.79
N SER A 133 -12.22 1.80 -2.84
CA SER A 133 -13.11 0.98 -3.67
C SER A 133 -13.02 -0.48 -3.20
N ASP A 134 -13.93 -0.83 -2.30
CA ASP A 134 -14.07 -2.18 -1.74
C ASP A 134 -14.90 -3.05 -2.70
N THR A 135 -14.29 -4.10 -3.26
CA THR A 135 -14.70 -4.61 -4.59
C THR A 135 -15.50 -5.91 -4.56
N TYR A 136 -15.51 -6.65 -3.44
CA TYR A 136 -16.23 -7.92 -3.32
C TYR A 136 -17.25 -7.90 -2.22
#